data_AF-O57795-F1
#
_entry.id   AF-O57795-F1
#
_cell.length_a   1.000
_cell.length_b   1.000
_cell.length_c   1.000
_cell.angle_alpha   90.00
_cell.angle_beta   90.00
_cell.angle_gamma   90.00
#
_symmetry.space_group_name_H-M   'P 1'
#
loop_
_entity.id
_entity.type
_entity.pdbx_description
1 polymer ?
#
loop_
_entity_poly.entity_id
_entity_poly.type
_entity_poly.pdbx_seq_one_letter_code
_entity_poly.pdbx_strand_id
1 'polypeptide(L)'
;MKDTVGTVETVVGSYVKDLCEGVKVLMARGVAYLLIGKKKYPIIEGSTPPLLHFYVRDGCLTVYSFWRDKGEEHEAAIKVTLDKVHIIKDGILVEPHGALKKFDAFVLIKITEPKGISNLLDTIIKEEEWKGVGGGEVASTYLEEYLKKVGQV
;
A
#
# COMPACT_ATOMS: atom_id res chain seq x y z
N MET A 1 10.10 -1.96 -24.60
CA MET A 1 10.95 -1.26 -23.59
C MET A 1 10.27 0.03 -23.14
N LYS A 2 8.99 -0.02 -22.72
CA LYS A 2 8.13 1.17 -22.56
C LYS A 2 7.20 1.19 -21.33
N ASP A 3 7.27 0.22 -20.42
CA ASP A 3 6.24 0.09 -19.37
C ASP A 3 6.71 0.48 -17.95
N THR A 4 8.01 0.67 -17.71
CA THR A 4 8.52 1.01 -16.36
C THR A 4 8.37 2.49 -15.99
N VAL A 5 8.11 3.37 -16.96
CA VAL A 5 7.99 4.81 -16.71
C VAL A 5 6.67 5.16 -16.02
N GLY A 6 5.61 4.35 -16.21
CA GLY A 6 4.27 4.65 -15.69
C GLY A 6 4.13 4.48 -14.17
N THR A 7 4.63 3.38 -13.60
CA THR A 7 4.47 3.07 -12.17
C THR A 7 5.28 4.02 -11.30
N VAL A 8 6.53 4.29 -11.66
CA VAL A 8 7.43 5.23 -10.95
C VAL A 8 6.81 6.62 -10.87
N GLU A 9 6.44 7.19 -12.02
CA GLU A 9 5.85 8.53 -12.11
C GLU A 9 4.54 8.62 -11.30
N THR A 10 3.73 7.56 -11.34
CA THR A 10 2.46 7.49 -10.61
C THR A 10 2.68 7.49 -9.10
N VAL A 11 3.60 6.64 -8.60
CA VAL A 11 3.88 6.52 -7.17
C VAL A 11 4.52 7.80 -6.63
N VAL A 12 5.56 8.31 -7.30
CA VAL A 12 6.27 9.52 -6.87
C VAL A 12 5.36 10.75 -6.98
N GLY A 13 4.62 10.90 -8.08
CA GLY A 13 3.71 12.03 -8.27
C GLY A 13 2.60 12.06 -7.22
N SER A 14 2.00 10.90 -6.90
CA SER A 14 0.98 10.80 -5.85
C SER A 14 1.55 11.09 -4.46
N TYR A 15 2.75 10.59 -4.17
CA TYR A 15 3.42 10.87 -2.90
C TYR A 15 3.70 12.36 -2.70
N VAL A 16 4.23 13.06 -3.71
CA VAL A 16 4.47 14.51 -3.64
C VAL A 16 3.17 15.27 -3.41
N LYS A 17 2.09 14.86 -4.08
CA LYS A 17 0.79 15.47 -3.89
C LYS A 17 0.26 15.29 -2.46
N ASP A 18 0.36 14.08 -1.91
CA ASP A 18 -0.09 13.77 -0.54
C ASP A 18 0.81 14.41 0.53
N LEU A 19 2.10 14.64 0.25
CA LEU A 19 2.96 15.46 1.10
C LEU A 19 2.46 16.90 1.23
N CYS A 20 1.93 17.48 0.15
CA CYS A 20 1.45 18.85 0.12
C CYS A 20 0.02 18.99 0.66
N GLU A 21 -0.85 18.01 0.42
CA GLU A 21 -2.30 18.14 0.59
C GLU A 21 -2.92 17.07 1.51
N GLY A 22 -2.21 15.98 1.80
CA GLY A 22 -2.69 14.87 2.62
C GLY A 22 -2.37 15.05 4.11
N VAL A 23 -3.15 14.38 4.96
CA VAL A 23 -2.88 14.30 6.40
C VAL A 23 -1.92 13.15 6.64
N LYS A 24 -0.69 13.45 7.08
CA LYS A 24 0.26 12.42 7.47
C LYS A 24 -0.21 11.75 8.76
N VAL A 25 -0.51 10.46 8.66
CA VAL A 25 -1.01 9.65 9.78
C VAL A 25 0.16 9.16 10.61
N LEU A 26 1.08 8.41 9.99
CA LEU A 26 2.22 7.81 10.68
C LEU A 26 3.32 7.34 9.73
N MET A 27 4.45 6.93 10.31
CA MET A 27 5.47 6.14 9.65
C MET A 27 5.75 4.88 10.46
N ALA A 28 5.87 3.74 9.79
CA ALA A 28 6.10 2.44 10.42
C ALA A 28 6.92 1.54 9.51
N ARG A 29 7.64 0.56 10.06
CA ARG A 29 8.27 -0.49 9.25
C ARG A 29 7.29 -1.63 9.03
N GLY A 30 7.22 -2.15 7.81
CA GLY A 30 6.31 -3.24 7.49
C GLY A 30 6.51 -3.82 6.11
N VAL A 31 5.69 -4.80 5.78
CA VAL A 31 5.64 -5.49 4.49
C VAL A 31 4.20 -5.55 3.99
N ALA A 32 4.01 -5.64 2.69
CA ALA A 32 2.68 -5.70 2.08
C ALA A 32 2.59 -6.81 1.04
N TYR A 33 1.47 -7.52 1.04
CA TYR A 33 1.21 -8.64 0.15
C TYR A 33 -0.16 -8.54 -0.48
N LEU A 34 -0.23 -8.82 -1.78
CA LEU A 34 -1.47 -9.09 -2.49
C LEU A 34 -1.80 -10.59 -2.36
N LEU A 35 -2.97 -10.88 -1.84
CA LEU A 35 -3.51 -12.23 -1.70
C LEU A 35 -4.55 -12.41 -2.81
N ILE A 36 -4.43 -13.45 -3.64
CA ILE A 36 -5.44 -13.80 -4.65
C ILE A 36 -5.75 -15.28 -4.50
N GLY A 37 -6.96 -15.60 -4.04
CA GLY A 37 -7.30 -16.96 -3.64
C GLY A 37 -6.31 -17.54 -2.62
N LYS A 38 -5.55 -18.58 -3.00
CA LYS A 38 -4.53 -19.21 -2.14
C LYS A 38 -3.11 -18.71 -2.41
N LYS A 39 -2.91 -17.80 -3.36
CA LYS A 39 -1.59 -17.28 -3.74
C LYS A 39 -1.29 -15.97 -3.04
N LYS A 40 -0.01 -15.75 -2.75
CA LYS A 40 0.54 -14.57 -2.09
C LYS A 40 1.60 -13.95 -2.99
N TYR A 41 1.49 -12.65 -3.24
CA TYR A 41 2.37 -11.88 -4.09
C TYR A 41 2.93 -10.69 -3.31
N PRO A 42 4.26 -10.45 -3.32
CA PRO A 42 4.85 -9.34 -2.61
C PRO A 42 4.56 -8.01 -3.32
N ILE A 43 4.03 -7.04 -2.59
CA ILE A 43 3.90 -5.65 -3.02
C ILE A 43 5.05 -4.82 -2.45
N ILE A 44 5.34 -5.03 -1.16
CA ILE A 44 6.42 -4.37 -0.43
C ILE A 44 7.14 -5.44 0.39
N GLU A 45 8.38 -5.74 0.02
CA GLU A 45 9.21 -6.74 0.70
C GLU A 45 10.68 -6.37 0.54
N GLY A 46 11.48 -6.66 1.56
CA GLY A 46 12.92 -6.42 1.54
C GLY A 46 13.62 -7.18 2.66
N SER A 47 14.94 -7.31 2.55
CA SER A 47 15.77 -8.01 3.54
C SER A 47 15.60 -7.43 4.96
N THR A 48 15.37 -6.12 5.05
CA THR A 48 14.89 -5.41 6.24
C THR A 48 13.52 -4.81 5.92
N PRO A 49 12.49 -4.96 6.77
CA PRO A 49 11.17 -4.41 6.53
C PRO A 49 11.22 -2.92 6.12
N PRO A 50 10.74 -2.57 4.92
CA PRO A 50 10.75 -1.20 4.42
C PRO A 50 9.98 -0.22 5.31
N LEU A 51 10.34 1.06 5.21
CA LEU A 51 9.59 2.14 5.84
C LEU A 51 8.33 2.43 5.02
N LEU A 52 7.20 2.48 5.71
CA LEU A 52 5.87 2.73 5.17
C LEU A 52 5.40 4.10 5.66
N HIS A 53 4.91 4.92 4.74
CA HIS A 53 4.37 6.25 5.00
C HIS A 53 2.87 6.20 4.77
N PHE A 54 2.10 6.55 5.80
CA PHE A 54 0.63 6.49 5.76
C PHE A 54 0.08 7.90 5.71
N TYR A 55 -0.78 8.15 4.73
CA TYR A 55 -1.50 9.41 4.55
C TYR A 55 -2.99 9.14 4.43
N VAL A 56 -3.79 10.07 4.92
CA VAL A 56 -5.22 10.09 4.68
C VAL A 56 -5.59 11.35 3.93
N ARG A 57 -6.41 11.17 2.90
CA ARG A 57 -6.89 12.27 2.06
C ARG A 57 -8.16 11.82 1.33
N ASP A 58 -9.16 12.70 1.24
CA ASP A 58 -10.39 12.49 0.47
C ASP A 58 -11.07 11.14 0.80
N GLY A 59 -11.08 10.77 2.09
CA GLY A 59 -11.63 9.49 2.58
C GLY A 59 -10.90 8.24 2.08
N CYS A 60 -9.65 8.38 1.65
CA CYS A 60 -8.76 7.28 1.29
C CYS A 60 -7.55 7.23 2.22
N LEU A 61 -7.15 6.03 2.62
CA LEU A 61 -5.83 5.73 3.17
C LEU A 61 -4.88 5.42 2.01
N THR A 62 -3.76 6.14 1.95
CA THR A 62 -2.66 5.82 1.04
C THR A 62 -1.42 5.42 1.80
N VAL A 63 -0.82 4.30 1.40
CA VAL A 63 0.42 3.78 1.97
C VAL A 63 1.50 3.78 0.89
N TYR A 64 2.59 4.48 1.16
CA TYR A 64 3.74 4.54 0.28
C TYR A 64 4.94 3.85 0.91
N SER A 65 5.80 3.27 0.08
CA SER A 65 7.12 2.84 0.51
C SER A 65 8.12 3.06 -0.61
N PHE A 66 9.32 3.50 -0.23
CA PHE A 66 10.49 3.65 -1.10
C PHE A 66 11.64 2.95 -0.41
N TRP A 67 12.25 1.96 -1.06
CA TRP A 67 13.33 1.18 -0.45
C TRP A 67 14.29 0.64 -1.51
N ARG A 68 15.39 0.06 -1.04
CA ARG A 68 16.35 -0.63 -1.90
C ARG A 68 16.45 -2.08 -1.45
N ASP A 69 16.33 -3.02 -2.38
CA ASP A 69 16.59 -4.44 -2.12
C ASP A 69 17.58 -4.95 -3.18
N LYS A 70 18.63 -5.66 -2.74
CA LYS A 70 19.66 -6.24 -3.63
C LYS A 70 20.30 -5.27 -4.64
N GLY A 71 20.34 -3.98 -4.33
CA GLY A 71 20.93 -2.95 -5.18
C GLY A 71 19.95 -2.28 -6.14
N GLU A 72 18.69 -2.71 -6.18
CA GLU A 72 17.63 -2.12 -6.99
C GLU A 72 16.70 -1.27 -6.12
N GLU A 73 16.28 -0.12 -6.67
CA GLU A 73 15.33 0.77 -6.03
C GLU A 73 13.91 0.33 -6.35
N HIS A 74 13.07 0.36 -5.32
CA HIS A 74 11.69 -0.06 -5.39
C HIS A 74 10.79 0.94 -4.71
N GLU A 75 9.56 0.97 -5.20
CA GLU A 75 8.52 1.85 -4.76
C GLU A 75 7.17 1.17 -4.89
N ALA A 76 6.28 1.52 -3.98
CA ALA A 76 4.91 1.05 -4.02
C ALA A 76 3.96 2.10 -3.46
N ALA A 77 2.75 2.12 -3.99
CA ALA A 77 1.61 2.85 -3.48
C ALA A 77 0.42 1.90 -3.34
N ILE A 78 -0.23 1.93 -2.19
CA ILE A 78 -1.50 1.24 -1.92
C ILE A 78 -2.49 2.30 -1.51
N LYS A 79 -3.49 2.57 -2.35
CA LYS A 79 -4.57 3.52 -2.08
C LYS A 79 -5.88 2.76 -1.91
N VAL A 80 -6.60 3.04 -0.84
CA VAL A 80 -7.90 2.41 -0.56
C VAL A 80 -8.84 3.36 0.18
N THR A 81 -10.13 3.23 -0.07
CA THR A 81 -11.16 3.92 0.70
C THR A 81 -11.22 3.41 2.14
N LEU A 82 -11.47 4.30 3.08
CA LEU A 82 -11.44 3.98 4.52
C LEU A 82 -12.46 2.91 4.93
N ASP A 83 -13.62 2.84 4.28
CA ASP A 83 -14.67 1.84 4.51
C ASP A 83 -14.27 0.40 4.13
N LYS A 84 -13.11 0.25 3.48
CA LYS A 84 -12.53 -1.03 3.04
C LYS A 84 -11.28 -1.41 3.84
N VAL A 85 -10.96 -0.62 4.87
CA VAL A 85 -9.80 -0.83 5.72
C VAL A 85 -10.23 -1.55 6.99
N HIS A 86 -9.63 -2.71 7.25
CA HIS A 86 -9.84 -3.47 8.47
C HIS A 86 -8.55 -3.50 9.28
N ILE A 87 -8.57 -2.92 10.47
CA ILE A 87 -7.44 -2.96 11.39
C ILE A 87 -7.38 -4.34 12.06
N ILE A 88 -6.21 -4.97 12.00
CA ILE A 88 -5.91 -6.23 12.67
C ILE A 88 -4.75 -6.02 13.65
N LYS A 89 -4.53 -6.99 14.55
CA LYS A 89 -3.57 -6.87 15.66
C LYS A 89 -2.20 -6.30 15.24
N ASP A 90 -1.63 -6.82 14.16
CA ASP A 90 -0.29 -6.48 13.67
C ASP A 90 -0.30 -5.88 12.26
N GLY A 91 -1.37 -5.18 11.87
CA GLY A 91 -1.44 -4.61 10.53
C GLY A 91 -2.82 -4.17 10.06
N ILE A 92 -2.94 -4.12 8.75
CA ILE A 92 -4.13 -3.66 8.04
C ILE A 92 -4.46 -4.70 6.98
N LEU A 93 -5.71 -5.16 6.97
CA LEU A 93 -6.29 -5.92 5.88
C LEU A 93 -7.18 -4.98 5.06
N VAL A 94 -6.99 -5.00 3.75
CA VAL A 94 -7.68 -4.10 2.83
C VAL A 94 -8.47 -4.92 1.83
N GLU A 95 -9.76 -4.64 1.75
CA GLU A 95 -10.66 -5.23 0.76
C GLU A 95 -10.39 -4.67 -0.64
N PRO A 96 -10.57 -5.46 -1.71
CA PRO A 96 -10.33 -5.00 -3.06
C PRO A 96 -11.41 -3.99 -3.47
N HIS A 97 -10.96 -2.87 -4.04
CA HIS A 97 -11.83 -1.94 -4.75
C HIS A 97 -11.25 -1.58 -6.12
N GLY A 98 -12.03 -0.91 -6.98
CA GLY A 98 -11.58 -0.53 -8.33
C GLY A 98 -11.22 -1.73 -9.22
N ALA A 99 -10.02 -1.70 -9.82
CA ALA A 99 -9.56 -2.73 -10.76
C ALA A 99 -9.42 -4.13 -10.12
N LEU A 100 -9.18 -4.19 -8.80
CA LEU A 100 -9.02 -5.43 -8.07
C LEU A 100 -10.36 -6.10 -7.71
N LYS A 101 -11.50 -5.40 -7.81
CA LYS A 101 -12.82 -5.95 -7.43
C LYS A 101 -13.23 -7.20 -8.22
N LYS A 102 -12.66 -7.39 -9.42
CA LYS A 102 -12.89 -8.57 -10.26
C LYS A 102 -12.11 -9.81 -9.80
N PHE A 103 -11.12 -9.61 -8.95
CA PHE A 103 -10.31 -10.66 -8.36
C PHE A 103 -10.70 -10.77 -6.89
N ASP A 104 -10.99 -11.98 -6.40
CA ASP A 104 -11.18 -12.22 -4.97
C ASP A 104 -9.82 -12.07 -4.27
N ALA A 105 -9.47 -10.80 -4.02
CA ALA A 105 -8.11 -10.38 -3.72
C ALA A 105 -8.08 -9.46 -2.50
N PHE A 106 -7.10 -9.61 -1.63
CA PHE A 106 -6.94 -8.77 -0.46
C PHE A 106 -5.53 -8.21 -0.40
N VAL A 107 -5.36 -7.00 0.12
CA VAL A 107 -4.03 -6.48 0.44
C VAL A 107 -3.82 -6.58 1.94
N LEU A 108 -2.79 -7.33 2.35
CA LEU A 108 -2.38 -7.45 3.74
C LEU A 108 -1.12 -6.60 3.95
N ILE A 109 -1.22 -5.56 4.76
CA ILE A 109 -0.11 -4.72 5.19
C ILE A 109 0.24 -5.10 6.63
N LYS A 110 1.36 -5.78 6.83
CA LYS A 110 1.83 -6.18 8.15
C LYS A 110 2.77 -5.11 8.70
N ILE A 111 2.41 -4.54 9.84
CA ILE A 111 3.22 -3.54 10.53
C ILE A 111 4.10 -4.26 11.57
N THR A 112 5.41 -4.13 11.41
CA THR A 112 6.40 -4.72 12.32
C THR A 112 6.76 -3.78 13.46
N GLU A 113 6.95 -2.49 13.18
CA GLU A 113 7.38 -1.50 14.18
C GLU A 113 6.85 -0.09 13.87
N PRO A 114 6.54 0.74 14.88
CA PRO A 114 6.50 0.39 16.29
C PRO A 114 5.24 -0.43 16.64
N LYS A 115 5.32 -1.23 17.70
CA LYS A 115 4.18 -2.02 18.19
C LYS A 115 3.08 -1.09 18.73
N GLY A 116 1.81 -1.51 18.61
CA GLY A 116 0.67 -0.78 19.17
C GLY A 116 0.15 0.38 18.31
N ILE A 117 0.67 0.55 17.09
CA ILE A 117 0.23 1.61 16.18
C ILE A 117 -1.18 1.38 15.62
N SER A 118 -1.68 0.14 15.72
CA SER A 118 -3.02 -0.26 15.27
C SER A 118 -4.12 0.59 15.92
N ASN A 119 -3.96 0.97 17.19
CA ASN A 119 -4.94 1.82 17.89
C ASN A 119 -4.96 3.25 17.33
N LEU A 120 -3.80 3.81 16.99
CA LEU A 120 -3.71 5.14 16.40
C LEU A 120 -4.36 5.18 15.00
N LEU A 121 -4.12 4.13 14.20
CA LEU A 121 -4.76 3.96 12.90
C LEU A 121 -6.27 3.87 13.04
N ASP A 122 -6.78 3.05 13.96
CA ASP A 122 -8.22 2.88 14.18
C ASP A 122 -8.91 4.21 14.54
N THR A 123 -8.31 5.02 15.43
CA THR A 123 -8.83 6.35 15.76
C THR A 123 -8.90 7.26 14.55
N ILE A 124 -7.80 7.38 13.80
CA ILE A 124 -7.70 8.31 12.66
C ILE A 124 -8.68 7.91 11.54
N ILE A 125 -8.81 6.60 11.28
CA ILE A 125 -9.74 6.09 10.26
C ILE A 125 -11.18 6.41 10.63
N LYS A 126 -11.58 6.22 11.89
CA LYS A 126 -12.93 6.52 12.37
C LYS A 126 -13.27 8.00 12.34
N GLU A 127 -12.29 8.87 12.58
CA GLU A 127 -12.47 10.33 12.49
C GLU A 127 -12.68 10.81 11.04
N GLU A 128 -12.07 10.12 10.06
CA GLU A 128 -12.08 10.51 8.63
C GLU A 128 -13.05 9.69 7.75
N GLU A 129 -13.73 8.68 8.30
CA GLU A 129 -14.61 7.73 7.61
C GLU A 129 -15.75 8.40 6.80
N TRP A 130 -16.06 9.66 7.08
CA TRP A 130 -17.27 10.35 6.61
C TRP A 130 -17.17 10.99 5.22
N LYS A 131 -16.07 10.81 4.45
CA LYS A 131 -15.81 11.65 3.27
C LYS A 131 -15.40 10.94 1.96
N GLY A 132 -15.37 9.61 1.90
CA GLY A 132 -14.78 8.90 0.75
C GLY A 132 -15.70 8.70 -0.48
N VAL A 133 -15.36 9.32 -1.61
CA VAL A 133 -15.80 8.88 -2.96
C VAL A 133 -14.53 8.53 -3.74
N GLY A 134 -14.07 7.28 -3.66
CA GLY A 134 -12.74 6.91 -4.16
C GLY A 134 -12.62 5.48 -4.71
N GLY A 135 -11.70 5.28 -5.65
CA GLY A 135 -11.28 3.96 -6.14
C GLY A 135 -10.09 3.42 -5.33
N GLY A 136 -9.90 2.10 -5.37
CA GLY A 136 -8.70 1.44 -4.84
C GLY A 136 -7.66 1.24 -5.93
N GLU A 137 -6.38 1.42 -5.59
CA GLU A 137 -5.24 1.29 -6.50
C GLU A 137 -4.05 0.67 -5.79
N VAL A 138 -3.34 -0.24 -6.47
CA VAL A 138 -2.10 -0.85 -6.00
C VAL A 138 -1.08 -0.77 -7.13
N ALA A 139 0.02 -0.07 -6.87
CA ALA A 139 1.15 0.09 -7.78
C ALA A 139 2.42 -0.37 -7.05
N SER A 140 3.24 -1.20 -7.69
CA SER A 140 4.49 -1.69 -7.08
C SER A 140 5.48 -2.15 -8.14
N THR A 141 6.66 -1.52 -8.17
CA THR A 141 7.76 -1.96 -9.04
C THR A 141 8.32 -3.31 -8.60
N TYR A 142 8.26 -3.63 -7.29
CA TYR A 142 8.66 -4.92 -6.75
C TYR A 142 7.75 -6.06 -7.22
N LEU A 143 6.43 -5.85 -7.23
CA LEU A 143 5.46 -6.84 -7.71
C LEU A 143 5.66 -7.11 -9.21
N GLU A 144 5.88 -6.08 -10.01
CA GLU A 144 6.15 -6.22 -11.44
C GLU A 144 7.41 -7.06 -11.70
N GLU A 145 8.48 -6.78 -10.97
CA GLU A 145 9.73 -7.53 -11.09
C GLU A 145 9.56 -8.99 -10.64
N TYR A 146 8.83 -9.21 -9.54
CA TYR A 146 8.49 -10.55 -9.06
C TYR A 146 7.72 -11.35 -10.13
N LEU A 147 6.70 -10.75 -10.74
CA LEU A 147 5.87 -11.42 -11.76
C LEU A 147 6.66 -11.79 -13.02
N LYS A 148 7.61 -10.94 -13.44
CA LYS A 148 8.54 -11.24 -14.54
C LYS A 148 9.42 -12.46 -14.21
N LYS A 149 9.93 -12.55 -12.98
CA LYS A 149 10.77 -13.68 -12.53
C LYS A 149 10.02 -15.00 -12.47
N VAL A 150 8.74 -14.99 -12.10
CA VAL A 150 7.92 -16.22 -12.01
C VAL A 150 7.22 -16.58 -13.33
N GLY A 151 7.53 -15.89 -14.43
CA GLY A 151 7.03 -16.19 -15.76
C GLY A 151 5.52 -15.93 -15.94
N GLN A 152 4.96 -14.97 -15.19
CA GLN A 152 3.54 -14.60 -15.28
C GLN A 152 3.30 -13.30 -16.07
N VAL A 153 4.37 -12.64 -16.54
CA VAL A 153 4.37 -11.44 -17.41
C VAL A 153 5.56 -11.50 -18.35
#